data_AF-A0A258HL15-F1
#
_entry.id   AF-A0A258HL15-F1
#
_cell.length_a   1.000
_cell.length_b   1.000
_cell.length_c   1.000
_cell.angle_alpha   90.00
_cell.angle_beta   90.00
_cell.angle_gamma   90.00
#
_symmetry.space_group_name_H-M   'P 1'
#
loop_
_entity.id
_entity.type
_entity.pdbx_description
1 polymer ?
#
loop_
_entity_poly.entity_id
_entity_poly.type
_entity_poly.pdbx_seq_one_letter_code
_entity_poly.pdbx_strand_id
1 'polypeptide(L)'
;MLRRPQLLTFVFCAALAAACSPRTEATAETGTAEPQALTAAHVADLIAADGAAHTVAVLTGPADPTGIQKVFDGMATGDPAWLALVPAIAPETDGEYAEGLNYALSQALVHNAAGVLALIPEHGSYYFVCADADHETARPLVAAITERSLRASRDRCLQYMDADEQELEALEAA
;
A
#
# COMPACT_ATOMS: atom_id res chain seq x y z
N MET A 1 -2.41 63.76 -13.88
CA MET A 1 -0.98 64.08 -14.08
C MET A 1 -0.27 62.74 -14.33
N LEU A 2 0.30 62.45 -15.52
CA LEU A 2 1.68 62.83 -15.95
C LEU A 2 2.72 62.33 -14.92
N ARG A 3 3.78 61.53 -15.18
CA ARG A 3 4.53 60.97 -16.35
C ARG A 3 5.35 59.76 -15.80
N ARG A 4 5.96 58.79 -16.52
CA ARG A 4 5.96 58.18 -17.89
C ARG A 4 6.70 56.80 -17.76
N PRO A 5 6.71 55.89 -18.76
CA PRO A 5 7.39 54.59 -18.66
C PRO A 5 8.87 54.65 -19.07
N GLN A 6 9.63 53.60 -18.76
CA GLN A 6 10.87 53.26 -19.48
C GLN A 6 10.80 51.83 -20.05
N LEU A 7 10.54 51.75 -21.35
CA LEU A 7 11.11 50.68 -22.17
C LEU A 7 12.62 50.88 -22.19
N LEU A 8 13.39 49.79 -22.11
CA LEU A 8 14.78 49.78 -22.56
C LEU A 8 14.98 48.63 -23.55
N THR A 9 14.73 48.96 -24.81
CA THR A 9 14.97 48.12 -25.98
C THR A 9 16.46 47.82 -26.11
N PHE A 10 16.84 46.55 -26.21
CA PHE A 10 18.12 46.15 -26.79
C PHE A 10 17.88 45.42 -28.11
N VAL A 11 18.49 45.96 -29.17
CA VAL A 11 18.51 45.40 -30.53
C VAL A 11 19.95 44.96 -30.83
N PHE A 12 20.12 44.09 -31.82
CA PHE A 12 21.38 43.50 -32.33
C PHE A 12 21.96 42.37 -31.44
N CYS A 13 22.33 41.21 -31.97
CA CYS A 13 22.97 41.00 -33.27
C CYS A 13 22.33 39.92 -34.15
N ALA A 14 22.34 40.17 -35.47
CA ALA A 14 22.15 39.13 -36.46
C ALA A 14 23.48 38.42 -36.74
N ALA A 15 23.48 37.08 -36.70
CA ALA A 15 24.56 36.24 -37.21
C ALA A 15 23.95 35.05 -37.94
N LEU A 16 23.80 35.15 -39.27
CA LEU A 16 23.54 33.97 -40.10
C LEU A 16 24.82 33.13 -40.14
N ALA A 17 24.86 32.05 -39.37
CA ALA A 17 25.80 30.96 -39.55
C ALA A 17 25.03 29.76 -40.13
N ALA A 18 25.05 29.63 -41.47
CA ALA A 18 24.52 28.46 -42.15
C ALA A 18 25.50 27.28 -41.96
N ALA A 19 25.39 26.60 -40.82
CA ALA A 19 26.04 25.32 -40.58
C ALA A 19 25.04 24.20 -40.86
N CYS A 20 25.38 23.28 -41.76
CA CYS A 20 24.61 22.06 -41.97
C CYS A 20 24.73 21.18 -40.72
N SER A 21 23.78 21.30 -39.79
CA SER A 21 23.63 20.32 -38.71
C SER A 21 23.39 18.95 -39.34
N PRO A 22 24.11 17.88 -38.94
CA PRO A 22 23.67 16.54 -39.27
C PRO A 22 22.26 16.38 -38.70
N ARG A 23 21.34 15.85 -39.51
CA ARG A 23 20.08 15.33 -38.99
C ARG A 23 20.46 14.13 -38.13
N THR A 24 20.63 14.36 -36.83
CA THR A 24 20.52 13.28 -35.85
C THR A 24 19.12 12.75 -36.02
N GLU A 25 19.01 11.62 -36.71
CA GLU A 25 17.83 10.78 -36.62
C GLU A 25 17.77 10.38 -35.16
N ALA A 26 16.92 11.07 -34.40
CA ALA A 26 16.49 10.58 -33.11
C ALA A 26 15.75 9.28 -33.42
N THR A 27 16.50 8.17 -33.36
CA THR A 27 15.92 6.85 -33.23
C THR A 27 14.96 6.96 -32.08
N ALA A 28 13.66 6.96 -32.39
CA ALA A 28 12.65 6.74 -31.39
C ALA A 28 12.86 5.29 -30.94
N GLU A 29 13.76 5.10 -29.98
CA GLU A 29 13.65 4.00 -29.05
C GLU A 29 12.32 4.21 -28.33
N THR A 30 11.26 3.72 -28.96
CA THR A 30 10.14 3.11 -28.24
C THR A 30 10.72 1.91 -27.51
N GLY A 31 11.54 2.19 -26.50
CA GLY A 31 11.76 1.29 -25.40
C GLY A 31 10.39 1.04 -24.84
N THR A 32 9.86 -0.15 -25.12
CA THR A 32 8.77 -0.73 -24.36
C THR A 32 9.31 -0.88 -22.94
N ALA A 33 9.16 0.18 -22.16
CA ALA A 33 9.44 0.15 -20.74
C ALA A 33 8.58 -0.98 -20.18
N GLU A 34 9.25 -2.03 -19.73
CA GLU A 34 8.58 -3.17 -19.11
C GLU A 34 7.74 -2.63 -17.94
N PRO A 35 6.46 -3.02 -17.79
CA PRO A 35 5.61 -2.47 -16.75
C PRO A 35 6.30 -2.59 -15.39
N GLN A 36 6.66 -1.45 -14.79
CA GLN A 36 7.37 -1.46 -13.52
C GLN A 36 6.49 -2.16 -12.48
N ALA A 37 7.03 -3.21 -11.86
CA ALA A 37 6.32 -3.93 -10.82
C ALA A 37 5.97 -2.98 -9.67
N LEU A 38 4.72 -3.05 -9.20
CA LEU A 38 4.28 -2.25 -8.05
C LEU A 38 5.08 -2.69 -6.81
N THR A 39 5.68 -1.74 -6.10
CA THR A 39 6.47 -2.00 -4.90
C THR A 39 5.94 -1.20 -3.72
N ALA A 40 6.19 -1.67 -2.49
CA ALA A 40 5.79 -0.97 -1.28
C ALA A 40 6.31 0.48 -1.23
N ALA A 41 7.56 0.69 -1.66
CA ALA A 41 8.17 2.01 -1.75
C ALA A 41 7.43 2.92 -2.76
N HIS A 42 7.08 2.39 -3.93
CA HIS A 42 6.32 3.16 -4.92
C HIS A 42 4.92 3.54 -4.42
N VAL A 43 4.23 2.63 -3.72
CA VAL A 43 2.92 2.93 -3.11
C VAL A 43 3.07 3.95 -1.97
N ALA A 44 4.13 3.87 -1.15
CA ALA A 44 4.44 4.88 -0.15
C ALA A 44 4.70 6.26 -0.77
N ASP A 45 5.43 6.33 -1.89
CA ASP A 45 5.68 7.57 -2.63
C ASP A 45 4.39 8.18 -3.20
N LEU A 46 3.47 7.35 -3.73
CA LEU A 46 2.13 7.80 -4.18
C LEU A 46 1.29 8.35 -3.01
N ILE A 47 1.24 7.62 -1.89
CA ILE A 47 0.53 8.07 -0.67
C ILE A 47 1.13 9.39 -0.14
N ALA A 48 2.45 9.55 -0.20
CA ALA A 48 3.13 10.77 0.23
C ALA A 48 2.92 11.96 -0.72
N ALA A 49 2.73 11.72 -2.02
CA ALA A 49 2.50 12.74 -3.03
C ALA A 49 1.03 13.21 -3.08
N ASP A 50 0.10 12.26 -3.19
CA ASP A 50 -1.31 12.53 -3.52
C ASP A 50 -2.29 12.16 -2.39
N GLY A 51 -1.81 11.53 -1.32
CA GLY A 51 -2.61 11.07 -0.19
C GLY A 51 -3.15 9.65 -0.35
N ALA A 52 -3.45 9.00 0.78
CA ALA A 52 -3.95 7.63 0.82
C ALA A 52 -5.31 7.47 0.11
N ALA A 53 -6.28 8.32 0.43
CA ALA A 53 -7.60 8.33 -0.20
C ALA A 53 -7.55 8.38 -1.73
N HIS A 54 -6.69 9.24 -2.30
CA HIS A 54 -6.54 9.34 -3.75
C HIS A 54 -5.84 8.09 -4.32
N THR A 55 -4.79 7.62 -3.65
CA THR A 55 -4.03 6.44 -4.07
C THR A 55 -4.93 5.20 -4.09
N VAL A 56 -5.74 4.96 -3.05
CA VAL A 56 -6.69 3.83 -3.02
C VAL A 56 -7.76 4.00 -4.10
N ALA A 57 -8.34 5.19 -4.28
CA ALA A 57 -9.33 5.44 -5.34
C ALA A 57 -8.79 5.23 -6.78
N VAL A 58 -7.48 5.41 -7.00
CA VAL A 58 -6.83 5.07 -8.28
C VAL A 58 -6.61 3.56 -8.40
N LEU A 59 -6.15 2.89 -7.33
CA LEU A 59 -5.85 1.46 -7.28
C LEU A 59 -7.10 0.54 -7.27
N THR A 60 -8.27 1.09 -6.94
CA THR A 60 -9.59 0.43 -7.07
C THR A 60 -10.35 0.89 -8.33
N GLY A 61 -9.90 1.97 -8.96
CA GLY A 61 -10.57 2.59 -10.10
C GLY A 61 -10.44 1.80 -11.41
N PRO A 62 -11.27 2.11 -12.43
CA PRO A 62 -11.28 1.41 -13.72
C PRO A 62 -9.99 1.57 -14.54
N ALA A 63 -9.05 2.42 -14.11
CA ALA A 63 -7.74 2.59 -14.73
C ALA A 63 -6.74 1.50 -14.33
N ASP A 64 -6.82 0.98 -13.10
CA ASP A 64 -6.11 -0.23 -12.66
C ASP A 64 -7.00 -1.05 -11.71
N PRO A 65 -8.00 -1.80 -12.23
CA PRO A 65 -8.94 -2.58 -11.40
C PRO A 65 -8.27 -3.76 -10.68
N THR A 66 -6.96 -3.92 -10.80
CA THR A 66 -6.14 -4.92 -10.10
C THR A 66 -5.06 -4.27 -9.21
N GLY A 67 -5.03 -2.94 -9.14
CA GLY A 67 -3.97 -2.19 -8.47
C GLY A 67 -3.92 -2.51 -6.98
N ILE A 68 -5.07 -2.43 -6.32
CA ILE A 68 -5.19 -2.70 -4.89
C ILE A 68 -4.88 -4.17 -4.56
N GLN A 69 -5.23 -5.11 -5.44
CA GLN A 69 -4.93 -6.53 -5.24
C GLN A 69 -3.42 -6.78 -5.19
N LYS A 70 -2.62 -6.11 -6.04
CA LYS A 70 -1.15 -6.23 -6.00
C LYS A 70 -0.56 -5.73 -4.67
N VAL A 71 -1.21 -4.76 -4.03
CA VAL A 71 -0.83 -4.27 -2.69
C VAL A 71 -1.17 -5.31 -1.62
N PHE A 72 -2.36 -5.91 -1.70
CA PHE A 72 -2.79 -6.98 -0.80
C PHE A 72 -1.93 -8.25 -0.97
N ASP A 73 -1.60 -8.65 -2.19
CA ASP A 73 -0.66 -9.73 -2.49
C ASP A 73 0.72 -9.45 -1.86
N GLY A 74 1.17 -8.18 -1.91
CA GLY A 74 2.38 -7.71 -1.23
C GLY A 74 2.29 -7.84 0.29
N MET A 75 1.20 -7.39 0.90
CA MET A 75 0.95 -7.51 2.35
C MET A 75 0.89 -8.97 2.80
N ALA A 76 0.26 -9.85 2.01
CA ALA A 76 0.14 -11.29 2.29
C ALA A 76 1.48 -12.01 2.43
N THR A 77 2.58 -11.47 1.87
CA THR A 77 3.94 -12.01 2.08
C THR A 77 4.47 -11.81 3.51
N GLY A 78 3.83 -10.98 4.32
CA GLY A 78 4.32 -10.56 5.64
C GLY A 78 5.52 -9.60 5.60
N ASP A 79 5.93 -9.12 4.43
CA ASP A 79 7.05 -8.19 4.29
C ASP A 79 6.79 -6.89 5.09
N PRO A 80 7.73 -6.45 5.94
CA PRO A 80 7.53 -5.27 6.79
C PRO A 80 7.28 -3.97 6.04
N ALA A 81 7.77 -3.79 4.81
CA ALA A 81 7.54 -2.58 4.02
C ALA A 81 6.11 -2.54 3.44
N TRP A 82 5.56 -3.69 3.03
CA TRP A 82 4.14 -3.77 2.65
C TRP A 82 3.21 -3.61 3.85
N LEU A 83 3.51 -4.26 4.98
CA LEU A 83 2.74 -4.10 6.22
C LEU A 83 2.76 -2.68 6.77
N ALA A 84 3.84 -1.92 6.56
CA ALA A 84 3.94 -0.51 6.96
C ALA A 84 2.95 0.43 6.23
N LEU A 85 2.34 -0.01 5.13
CA LEU A 85 1.30 0.76 4.42
C LEU A 85 -0.10 0.62 5.05
N VAL A 86 -0.34 -0.43 5.84
CA VAL A 86 -1.66 -0.76 6.39
C VAL A 86 -2.30 0.40 7.17
N PRO A 87 -1.60 1.15 8.06
CA PRO A 87 -2.18 2.29 8.77
C PRO A 87 -2.68 3.42 7.88
N ALA A 88 -2.12 3.56 6.67
CA ALA A 88 -2.55 4.56 5.70
C ALA A 88 -3.67 4.06 4.78
N ILE A 89 -3.65 2.77 4.43
CA ILE A 89 -4.59 2.18 3.46
C ILE A 89 -5.90 1.73 4.13
N ALA A 90 -5.85 1.12 5.32
CA ALA A 90 -7.02 0.54 5.98
C ALA A 90 -8.19 1.52 6.20
N PRO A 91 -7.98 2.81 6.57
CA PRO A 91 -9.07 3.77 6.73
C PRO A 91 -9.77 4.16 5.41
N GLU A 92 -9.13 3.90 4.28
CA GLU A 92 -9.58 4.29 2.94
C GLU A 92 -10.15 3.10 2.14
N THR A 93 -10.21 1.91 2.74
CA THR A 93 -10.80 0.68 2.17
C THR A 93 -12.11 0.33 2.87
N ASP A 94 -13.15 0.04 2.09
CA ASP A 94 -14.44 -0.48 2.55
C ASP A 94 -14.88 -1.72 1.74
N GLY A 95 -16.00 -2.33 2.16
CA GLY A 95 -16.61 -3.48 1.46
C GLY A 95 -15.62 -4.59 1.11
N GLU A 96 -15.63 -5.02 -0.16
CA GLU A 96 -14.76 -6.08 -0.69
C GLU A 96 -13.25 -5.77 -0.54
N TYR A 97 -12.86 -4.49 -0.46
CA TYR A 97 -11.46 -4.10 -0.26
C TYR A 97 -11.04 -4.20 1.21
N ALA A 98 -11.94 -3.92 2.15
CA ALA A 98 -11.70 -4.17 3.57
C ALA A 98 -11.63 -5.68 3.86
N GLU A 99 -12.48 -6.49 3.21
CA GLU A 99 -12.40 -7.95 3.26
C GLU A 99 -11.07 -8.45 2.69
N GLY A 100 -10.67 -7.98 1.49
CA GLY A 100 -9.39 -8.32 0.86
C GLY A 100 -8.16 -7.94 1.70
N LEU A 101 -8.20 -6.80 2.40
CA LEU A 101 -7.15 -6.40 3.34
C LEU A 101 -7.06 -7.35 4.55
N ASN A 102 -8.19 -7.71 5.18
CA ASN A 102 -8.18 -8.64 6.31
C ASN A 102 -7.69 -10.03 5.88
N TYR A 103 -8.10 -10.50 4.68
CA TYR A 103 -7.59 -11.76 4.11
C TYR A 103 -6.06 -11.70 3.86
N ALA A 104 -5.54 -10.60 3.30
CA ALA A 104 -4.10 -10.43 3.15
C ALA A 104 -3.36 -10.46 4.49
N LEU A 105 -3.92 -9.86 5.54
CA LEU A 105 -3.37 -9.92 6.89
C LEU A 105 -3.45 -11.33 7.51
N SER A 106 -4.50 -12.11 7.23
CA SER A 106 -4.60 -13.51 7.71
C SER A 106 -3.53 -14.39 7.08
N GLN A 107 -3.28 -14.23 5.77
CA GLN A 107 -2.17 -14.91 5.08
C GLN A 107 -0.80 -14.46 5.63
N ALA A 108 -0.63 -13.16 5.93
CA ALA A 108 0.62 -12.62 6.45
C ALA A 108 1.01 -13.19 7.84
N LEU A 109 0.08 -13.76 8.62
CA LEU A 109 0.38 -14.34 9.94
C LEU A 109 1.42 -15.48 9.88
N VAL A 110 1.41 -16.32 8.83
CA VAL A 110 2.38 -17.44 8.71
C VAL A 110 3.80 -16.97 8.38
N HIS A 111 3.96 -15.71 7.97
CA HIS A 111 5.23 -15.11 7.58
C HIS A 111 5.74 -14.10 8.61
N ASN A 112 4.84 -13.31 9.22
CA ASN A 112 5.19 -12.23 10.14
C ASN A 112 4.09 -11.97 11.19
N ALA A 113 3.77 -12.99 11.99
CA ALA A 113 2.75 -12.90 13.05
C ALA A 113 2.91 -11.66 13.96
N ALA A 114 4.13 -11.31 14.37
CA ALA A 114 4.38 -10.16 15.24
C ALA A 114 4.06 -8.82 14.56
N GLY A 115 4.38 -8.68 13.26
CA GLY A 115 4.03 -7.49 12.47
C GLY A 115 2.52 -7.34 12.30
N VAL A 116 1.82 -8.44 11.98
CA VAL A 116 0.35 -8.42 11.82
C VAL A 116 -0.35 -8.11 13.15
N LEU A 117 0.02 -8.75 14.26
CA LEU A 117 -0.60 -8.51 15.57
C LEU A 117 -0.43 -7.07 16.10
N ALA A 118 0.54 -6.32 15.58
CA ALA A 118 0.71 -4.90 15.89
C ALA A 118 -0.31 -4.01 15.17
N LEU A 119 -0.90 -4.48 14.07
CA LEU A 119 -1.82 -3.73 13.21
C LEU A 119 -3.31 -3.97 13.54
N ILE A 120 -3.69 -5.21 13.89
CA ILE A 120 -5.09 -5.59 14.13
C ILE A 120 -5.84 -4.64 15.10
N PRO A 121 -5.29 -4.20 16.26
CA PRO A 121 -6.03 -3.39 17.23
C PRO A 121 -6.65 -2.10 16.69
N GLU A 122 -6.05 -1.51 15.65
CA GLU A 122 -6.44 -0.21 15.08
C GLU A 122 -6.89 -0.30 13.61
N HIS A 123 -6.49 -1.36 12.89
CA HIS A 123 -6.57 -1.43 11.42
C HIS A 123 -7.05 -2.79 10.87
N GLY A 124 -7.59 -3.68 11.70
CA GLY A 124 -8.13 -4.96 11.25
C GLY A 124 -9.17 -5.54 12.21
N SER A 125 -9.72 -6.69 11.86
CA SER A 125 -10.61 -7.46 12.75
C SER A 125 -9.90 -8.71 13.27
N TYR A 126 -9.94 -8.96 14.57
CA TYR A 126 -9.45 -10.23 15.12
C TYR A 126 -10.23 -11.44 14.58
N TYR A 127 -11.51 -11.26 14.27
CA TYR A 127 -12.34 -12.28 13.63
C TYR A 127 -11.76 -12.61 12.24
N PHE A 128 -11.81 -11.69 11.28
CA PHE A 128 -11.36 -11.94 9.90
C PHE A 128 -9.85 -12.21 9.75
N VAL A 129 -9.00 -11.71 10.65
CA VAL A 129 -7.53 -11.93 10.55
C VAL A 129 -7.10 -13.22 11.24
N CYS A 130 -7.65 -13.57 12.40
CA CYS A 130 -7.20 -14.73 13.17
C CYS A 130 -8.05 -15.98 12.98
N ALA A 131 -9.37 -15.87 12.77
CA ALA A 131 -10.21 -17.03 12.50
C ALA A 131 -9.95 -17.61 11.09
N ASP A 132 -9.78 -16.75 10.07
CA ASP A 132 -9.57 -17.17 8.67
C ASP A 132 -8.10 -17.51 8.32
N ALA A 133 -7.21 -17.59 9.31
CA ALA A 133 -5.80 -17.93 9.10
C ALA A 133 -5.61 -19.45 8.86
N ASP A 134 -4.47 -19.85 8.28
CA ASP A 134 -4.01 -21.24 8.37
C ASP A 134 -3.61 -21.55 9.83
N HIS A 135 -4.52 -22.15 10.60
CA HIS A 135 -4.28 -22.45 12.02
C HIS A 135 -3.14 -23.46 12.25
N GLU A 136 -2.90 -24.39 11.32
CA GLU A 136 -1.83 -25.38 11.48
C GLU A 136 -0.45 -24.69 11.50
N THR A 137 -0.26 -23.72 10.61
CA THR A 137 0.99 -22.96 10.48
C THR A 137 1.04 -21.71 11.37
N ALA A 138 -0.02 -20.90 11.41
CA ALA A 138 -0.01 -19.58 12.07
C ALA A 138 -0.08 -19.68 13.60
N ARG A 139 -0.89 -20.58 14.14
CA ARG A 139 -1.14 -20.67 15.59
C ARG A 139 0.13 -20.89 16.43
N PRO A 140 1.08 -21.79 16.09
CA PRO A 140 2.32 -21.91 16.86
C PRO A 140 3.22 -20.67 16.74
N LEU A 141 3.19 -19.95 15.62
CA LEU A 141 3.95 -18.70 15.42
C LEU A 141 3.38 -17.58 16.28
N VAL A 142 2.05 -17.42 16.31
CA VAL A 142 1.35 -16.50 17.22
C VAL A 142 1.65 -16.85 18.68
N ALA A 143 1.54 -18.12 19.08
CA ALA A 143 1.80 -18.56 20.44
C ALA A 143 3.26 -18.33 20.90
N ALA A 144 4.22 -18.31 19.97
CA ALA A 144 5.64 -18.05 20.26
C ALA A 144 5.97 -16.59 20.59
N ILE A 145 5.06 -15.64 20.33
CA ILE A 145 5.24 -14.20 20.63
C ILE A 145 5.30 -13.99 22.14
N THR A 146 6.34 -13.31 22.63
CA THR A 146 6.60 -13.08 24.07
C THR A 146 6.64 -11.60 24.48
N GLU A 147 6.76 -10.73 23.47
CA GLU A 147 6.81 -9.29 23.47
C GLU A 147 5.67 -8.72 24.32
N ARG A 148 6.00 -7.96 25.37
CA ARG A 148 5.01 -7.46 26.33
C ARG A 148 3.90 -6.62 25.66
N SER A 149 4.26 -5.82 24.66
CA SER A 149 3.34 -4.98 23.89
C SER A 149 2.31 -5.78 23.10
N LEU A 150 2.66 -6.99 22.62
CA LEU A 150 1.81 -7.80 21.74
C LEU A 150 0.99 -8.86 22.49
N ARG A 151 1.17 -9.04 23.80
CA ARG A 151 0.49 -10.11 24.56
C ARG A 151 -1.03 -10.04 24.46
N ALA A 152 -1.62 -8.85 24.56
CA ALA A 152 -3.06 -8.69 24.45
C ALA A 152 -3.57 -9.09 23.05
N SER A 153 -2.90 -8.63 21.98
CA SER A 153 -3.22 -9.02 20.61
C SER A 153 -3.04 -10.53 20.39
N ARG A 154 -1.97 -11.12 20.93
CA ARG A 154 -1.67 -12.55 20.85
C ARG A 154 -2.74 -13.38 21.52
N ASP A 155 -3.04 -13.08 22.78
CA ASP A 155 -3.98 -13.86 23.60
C ASP A 155 -5.39 -13.79 23.00
N ARG A 156 -5.79 -12.64 22.45
CA ARG A 156 -7.03 -12.49 21.69
C ARG A 156 -6.99 -13.25 20.35
N CYS A 157 -5.91 -13.16 19.58
CA CYS A 157 -5.80 -13.87 18.30
C CYS A 157 -5.87 -15.39 18.49
N LEU A 158 -5.21 -15.93 19.52
CA LEU A 158 -5.34 -17.34 19.90
C LEU A 158 -6.77 -17.70 20.32
N GLN A 159 -7.47 -16.80 21.02
CA GLN A 159 -8.88 -17.02 21.37
C GLN A 159 -9.77 -17.17 20.12
N TYR A 160 -9.57 -16.36 19.08
CA TYR A 160 -10.29 -16.49 17.81
C TYR A 160 -9.85 -17.72 16.98
N MET A 161 -8.60 -18.17 17.10
CA MET A 161 -8.12 -19.41 16.47
C MET A 161 -8.60 -20.69 17.19
N ASP A 162 -8.82 -20.62 18.51
CA ASP A 162 -9.23 -21.78 19.32
C ASP A 162 -10.77 -21.91 19.46
N ALA A 163 -11.53 -20.90 19.06
CA ALA A 163 -12.99 -20.84 19.18
C ALA A 163 -13.71 -21.69 18.13
N ASP A 164 -14.83 -22.33 18.52
CA ASP A 164 -15.79 -22.90 17.57
C ASP A 164 -16.75 -21.83 16.99
N GLU A 165 -17.57 -22.20 15.99
CA GLU A 165 -18.51 -21.27 15.34
C GLU A 165 -19.45 -20.54 16.33
N GLN A 166 -19.86 -21.18 17.44
CA GLN A 166 -20.77 -20.59 18.43
C GLN A 166 -20.02 -19.67 19.40
N GLU A 167 -18.77 -20.03 19.72
CA GLU A 167 -17.87 -19.17 20.50
C GLU A 167 -17.45 -17.93 19.71
N LEU A 168 -17.24 -18.06 18.39
CA LEU A 168 -16.94 -16.95 17.48
C LEU A 168 -18.07 -15.89 17.45
N GLU A 169 -19.33 -16.31 17.27
CA GLU A 169 -20.50 -15.41 17.35
C GLU A 169 -20.58 -14.67 18.70
N ALA A 170 -20.24 -15.35 19.79
CA ALA A 170 -20.24 -14.76 21.13
C ALA A 170 -19.09 -13.76 21.36
N LEU A 171 -17.97 -13.91 20.65
CA LEU A 171 -16.82 -13.01 20.73
C LEU A 171 -16.99 -11.74 19.90
N GLU A 172 -17.70 -11.80 18.77
CA GLU A 172 -18.02 -10.61 17.96
C GLU A 172 -19.03 -9.69 18.66
N ALA A 173 -19.91 -10.25 19.50
CA ALA A 173 -20.95 -9.52 20.22
C ALA A 173 -20.48 -8.81 21.52
N ALA A 174 -19.19 -8.84 21.86
CA ALA A 174 -18.64 -8.47 23.19
C ALA A 174 -17.70 -7.25 23.21
#